data_AF-Q12UZ9-F1
#
_entry.id   AF-Q12UZ9-F1
#
_cell.length_a   1.000
_cell.length_b   1.000
_cell.length_c   1.000
_cell.angle_alpha   90.00
_cell.angle_beta   90.00
_cell.angle_gamma   90.00
#
_symmetry.space_group_name_H-M   'P 1'
#
loop_
_entity.id
_entity.type
_entity.pdbx_description
1 polymer ?
#
loop_
_entity_poly.entity_id
_entity_poly.type
_entity_poly.pdbx_seq_one_letter_code
_entity_poly.pdbx_strand_id
1 'polypeptide(L)'
;MSKIRSEWTIVGLMVFFTILVFTYHIGQLLWGIIAIAILFWVFMLFDCLQRNADDFPHKGDTDKLIWSLVLIFLTFIGAVLYYYLVRIQVREVDQL
;
A
#
# COMPACT_ATOMS: atom_id res chain seq x y z
N MET A 1 -41.77 23.15 -22.09
CA MET A 1 -41.37 22.98 -20.67
C MET A 1 -40.37 21.84 -20.42
N SER A 2 -40.08 20.95 -21.38
CA SER A 2 -39.12 19.83 -21.21
C SER A 2 -37.64 20.24 -21.34
N LYS A 3 -37.34 21.24 -22.17
CA LYS A 3 -35.95 21.67 -22.47
C LYS A 3 -35.18 22.15 -21.23
N ILE A 4 -35.80 23.01 -20.43
CA ILE A 4 -35.22 23.52 -19.18
C ILE A 4 -34.93 22.38 -18.20
N ARG A 5 -35.81 21.37 -18.10
CA ARG A 5 -35.62 20.22 -17.20
C ARG A 5 -34.44 19.34 -17.62
N SER A 6 -34.24 19.11 -18.92
CA SER A 6 -33.08 18.35 -19.42
C SER A 6 -31.76 19.07 -19.19
N GLU A 7 -31.72 20.41 -19.28
CA GLU A 7 -30.51 21.20 -19.05
C GLU A 7 -30.01 21.09 -17.60
N TRP A 8 -30.92 21.18 -16.62
CA TRP A 8 -30.56 20.96 -15.20
C TRP A 8 -30.07 19.54 -14.93
N THR A 9 -30.63 18.55 -15.64
CA THR A 9 -30.21 17.15 -15.50
C THR A 9 -28.79 16.95 -16.04
N ILE A 10 -28.47 17.58 -17.17
CA ILE A 10 -27.12 17.52 -17.78
C ILE A 10 -26.10 18.21 -16.88
N VAL A 11 -26.41 19.39 -16.33
CA VAL A 11 -25.52 20.13 -15.43
C VAL A 11 -25.26 19.34 -14.15
N GLY A 12 -26.28 18.75 -13.54
CA GLY A 12 -26.12 17.91 -12.35
C GLY A 12 -25.23 16.68 -12.61
N LEU A 13 -25.38 16.05 -13.78
CA LEU A 13 -24.60 14.89 -14.18
C LEU A 13 -23.13 15.28 -14.43
N MET A 14 -22.87 16.41 -15.09
CA MET A 14 -21.52 16.94 -15.26
C MET A 14 -20.81 17.17 -13.92
N VAL A 15 -21.46 17.85 -12.97
CA VAL A 15 -20.86 18.10 -11.64
C VAL A 15 -20.58 16.80 -10.90
N PHE A 16 -21.50 15.82 -10.97
CA PHE A 16 -21.31 14.51 -10.34
C PHE A 16 -20.08 13.77 -10.89
N PHE A 17 -19.90 13.73 -12.21
CA PHE A 17 -18.72 13.12 -12.82
C PHE A 17 -17.43 13.85 -12.43
N THR A 18 -17.44 15.17 -12.37
CA THR A 18 -16.26 15.95 -11.95
C THR A 18 -15.87 15.62 -10.51
N ILE A 19 -16.85 15.51 -9.60
CA ILE A 19 -16.60 15.13 -8.20
C ILE A 19 -16.02 13.72 -8.11
N LEU A 20 -16.60 12.74 -8.83
CA LEU A 20 -16.10 11.36 -8.83
C LEU A 20 -14.65 11.27 -9.30
N VAL A 21 -14.30 11.98 -10.38
CA VAL A 21 -12.93 12.03 -10.91
C VAL A 21 -11.98 12.67 -9.90
N PHE A 22 -12.41 13.75 -9.24
CA PHE A 22 -11.59 14.43 -8.23
C PHE A 22 -11.34 13.56 -6.99
N THR A 23 -12.37 12.88 -6.48
CA THR A 23 -12.25 11.92 -5.37
C THR A 23 -11.32 10.77 -5.72
N TYR A 24 -11.41 10.24 -6.95
CA TYR A 24 -10.53 9.17 -7.43
C TYR A 24 -9.07 9.63 -7.48
N HIS A 25 -8.79 10.84 -8.00
CA HIS A 25 -7.42 11.36 -8.09
C HIS A 25 -6.77 11.61 -6.73
N ILE A 26 -7.53 12.06 -5.72
CA ILE A 26 -7.00 12.21 -4.35
C ILE A 26 -6.57 10.85 -3.78
N GLY A 27 -7.36 9.80 -4.01
CA GLY A 27 -7.01 8.45 -3.58
C GLY A 27 -5.78 7.87 -4.30
N GLN A 28 -5.60 8.23 -5.57
CA GLN A 28 -4.59 7.62 -6.45
C GLN A 28 -3.13 7.86 -6.00
N LEU A 29 -2.83 8.98 -5.33
CA LEU A 29 -1.50 9.27 -4.81
C LEU A 29 -1.06 8.26 -3.74
N LEU A 30 -1.98 7.84 -2.87
CA LEU A 30 -1.70 6.82 -1.84
C LEU A 30 -1.50 5.43 -2.46
N TRP A 31 -2.31 5.09 -3.46
CA TRP A 31 -2.17 3.83 -4.20
C TRP A 31 -0.85 3.73 -4.96
N GLY A 32 -0.36 4.85 -5.52
CA GLY A 32 0.94 4.89 -6.20
C GLY A 32 2.11 4.57 -5.27
N ILE A 33 2.13 5.15 -4.06
CA ILE A 33 3.19 4.89 -3.07
C ILE A 33 3.15 3.43 -2.62
N ILE A 34 1.96 2.90 -2.34
CA ILE A 34 1.77 1.50 -1.94
C ILE A 34 2.24 0.55 -3.06
N ALA A 35 1.89 0.84 -4.31
CA ALA A 35 2.30 0.04 -5.45
C ALA A 35 3.83 0.01 -5.60
N ILE A 36 4.51 1.16 -5.47
CA ILE A 36 5.97 1.25 -5.53
C ILE A 36 6.60 0.48 -4.37
N ALA A 37 6.07 0.60 -3.15
CA ALA A 37 6.57 -0.13 -1.99
C ALA A 37 6.45 -1.65 -2.15
N ILE A 38 5.31 -2.14 -2.68
CA ILE A 38 5.11 -3.55 -2.98
C ILE A 38 6.04 -4.01 -4.11
N LEU A 39 6.17 -3.24 -5.19
CA LEU A 39 7.08 -3.57 -6.29
C LEU A 39 8.54 -3.65 -5.81
N PHE A 40 8.98 -2.70 -4.99
CA PHE A 40 10.30 -2.70 -4.37
C PHE A 40 10.49 -3.93 -3.46
N TRP A 41 9.50 -4.26 -2.65
CA TRP A 41 9.54 -5.44 -1.78
C TRP A 41 9.63 -6.75 -2.58
N VAL A 42 8.80 -6.91 -3.62
CA VAL A 42 8.84 -8.08 -4.51
C VAL A 42 10.16 -8.15 -5.28
N PHE A 43 10.67 -7.02 -5.76
CA PHE A 43 11.96 -6.94 -6.44
C PHE A 43 13.11 -7.38 -5.53
N MET A 44 13.14 -6.93 -4.28
CA MET A 44 14.11 -7.38 -3.28
C MET A 44 13.99 -8.87 -2.97
N LEU A 45 12.76 -9.42 -2.97
CA LEU A 45 12.54 -10.85 -2.81
C LEU A 45 13.13 -11.63 -4.00
N PHE A 46 12.91 -11.16 -5.23
CA PHE A 46 13.49 -11.76 -6.43
C PHE A 46 15.02 -11.67 -6.43
N ASP A 47 15.61 -10.53 -6.06
CA ASP A 47 17.06 -10.38 -5.94
C ASP A 47 17.64 -11.37 -4.92
N CYS A 48 17.00 -11.50 -3.75
CA CYS A 48 17.39 -12.44 -2.70
C CYS A 48 17.31 -13.91 -3.16
N LEU A 49 16.30 -14.27 -3.96
CA LEU A 49 16.13 -15.64 -4.48
C LEU A 49 17.07 -15.94 -5.65
N GLN A 50 17.35 -14.94 -6.49
CA GLN A 50 18.15 -15.07 -7.71
C GLN A 50 19.67 -14.99 -7.43
N ARG A 51 20.08 -14.33 -6.34
CA ARG A 51 21.45 -14.44 -5.81
C ARG A 51 21.77 -15.90 -5.51
N ASN A 52 22.87 -16.41 -6.07
CA ASN A 52 23.33 -17.78 -5.85
C ASN A 52 23.88 -17.96 -4.43
N ALA A 53 23.82 -19.18 -3.89
CA ALA A 53 24.19 -19.50 -2.50
C ALA A 53 25.69 -19.27 -2.23
N ASP A 54 26.45 -18.96 -3.28
CA ASP A 54 27.90 -18.85 -3.30
C ASP A 54 28.41 -17.44 -2.94
N ASP A 55 27.53 -16.42 -2.93
CA ASP A 55 27.86 -15.04 -2.51
C ASP A 55 27.59 -14.78 -1.02
N PHE A 56 27.02 -15.76 -0.31
CA PHE A 56 26.79 -15.66 1.12
C PHE A 56 28.04 -16.13 1.88
N PRO A 57 28.45 -15.42 2.95
CA PRO A 57 29.67 -15.76 3.71
C PRO A 57 29.62 -17.15 4.36
N HIS A 58 28.42 -17.75 4.49
CA HIS A 58 28.24 -19.15 4.86
C HIS A 58 27.67 -19.92 3.66
N LYS A 59 28.42 -20.91 3.17
CA LYS A 59 28.07 -21.79 2.03
C LYS A 59 26.95 -22.79 2.37
N GLY A 60 25.82 -22.31 2.88
CA GLY A 60 24.67 -23.12 3.27
C GLY A 60 23.40 -22.65 2.57
N ASP A 61 22.68 -23.58 1.94
CA ASP A 61 21.37 -23.34 1.30
C ASP A 61 20.33 -22.71 2.25
N THR A 62 20.55 -22.84 3.57
CA THR A 62 19.70 -22.27 4.62
C THR A 62 19.70 -20.74 4.68
N ASP A 63 20.77 -20.05 4.31
CA ASP A 63 20.86 -18.59 4.46
C ASP A 63 19.92 -17.86 3.49
N LYS A 64 19.75 -18.39 2.27
CA LYS A 64 18.75 -17.90 1.31
C LYS A 64 17.34 -18.00 1.87
N LEU A 65 17.05 -19.12 2.53
CA LEU A 65 15.75 -19.43 3.10
C LEU A 65 15.45 -18.49 4.27
N ILE A 66 16.43 -18.24 5.14
CA ILE A 66 16.31 -17.30 6.27
C ILE A 66 16.07 -15.87 5.79
N TRP A 67 16.87 -15.37 4.84
CA TRP A 67 16.71 -14.01 4.34
C TRP A 67 15.40 -13.78 3.58
N SER A 68 14.95 -14.76 2.80
CA SER A 68 13.64 -14.74 2.16
C SER A 68 12.52 -14.73 3.19
N LEU A 69 12.64 -15.53 4.26
CA LEU A 69 11.67 -15.59 5.35
C LEU A 69 11.63 -14.27 6.13
N VAL A 70 12.79 -13.67 6.45
CA VAL A 70 12.88 -12.36 7.10
C VAL A 70 12.20 -11.27 6.26
N LEU A 71 12.44 -11.24 4.93
CA LEU A 71 11.78 -10.28 4.04
C LEU A 71 10.25 -10.45 4.01
N ILE A 72 9.75 -11.69 4.08
CA ILE A 72 8.32 -11.96 4.20
C ILE A 72 7.76 -11.48 5.54
N PHE A 73 8.40 -11.83 6.65
CA PHE A 73 7.96 -11.43 7.99
C PHE A 73 8.15 -9.92 8.28
N LEU A 74 9.00 -9.21 7.55
CA LEU A 74 9.17 -7.76 7.70
C LEU A 74 7.87 -7.00 7.42
N THR A 75 7.08 -7.43 6.44
CA THR A 75 5.76 -6.85 6.15
C THR A 75 4.78 -7.08 7.31
N PHE A 76 4.88 -8.24 7.97
CA PHE A 76 4.11 -8.59 9.16
C PHE A 76 4.50 -7.70 10.35
N ILE A 77 5.80 -7.46 10.55
CA ILE A 77 6.31 -6.55 11.59
C ILE A 77 5.78 -5.13 11.36
N GLY A 78 5.71 -4.65 10.11
CA GLY A 78 5.13 -3.35 9.79
C GLY A 78 3.66 -3.23 10.20
N ALA A 79 2.85 -4.25 9.94
CA ALA A 79 1.45 -4.29 10.35
C ALA A 79 1.28 -4.36 11.88
N VAL A 80 2.11 -5.15 12.55
CA VAL A 80 2.13 -5.25 14.02
C VAL A 80 2.52 -3.90 14.64
N LEU A 81 3.58 -3.25 14.15
CA LEU A 81 3.99 -1.92 14.62
C LEU A 81 2.92 -0.87 14.39
N TYR A 82 2.25 -0.85 13.24
CA TYR A 82 1.12 0.06 12.98
C TYR A 82 -0.01 -0.15 13.98
N TYR A 83 -0.39 -1.41 14.24
CA TYR A 83 -1.40 -1.73 15.24
C TYR A 83 -0.98 -1.22 16.62
N TYR A 84 0.25 -1.50 17.05
CA TYR A 84 0.75 -1.04 18.34
C TYR A 84 0.79 0.48 18.44
N LEU A 85 1.45 1.18 17.50
CA LEU A 85 1.59 2.64 17.54
C LEU A 85 0.25 3.36 17.45
N VAL A 86 -0.63 2.97 16.54
CA VAL A 86 -1.93 3.66 16.35
C VAL A 86 -2.92 3.30 17.44
N ARG A 87 -2.99 2.03 17.87
CA ARG A 87 -4.02 1.59 18.84
C ARG A 87 -3.62 1.85 20.28
N ILE A 88 -2.32 1.90 20.60
CA ILE A 88 -1.87 2.35 21.93
C ILE A 88 -2.12 3.85 22.08
N GLN A 89 -1.77 4.64 21.07
CA GLN A 89 -1.95 6.09 21.16
C GLN A 89 -3.42 6.49 21.32
N VAL A 90 -4.35 5.79 20.65
CA VAL A 90 -5.80 5.99 20.87
C VAL A 90 -6.21 5.60 22.30
N ARG A 91 -5.70 4.49 22.84
CA ARG A 91 -6.00 4.08 24.22
C ARG A 91 -5.47 5.05 25.28
N GLU A 92 -4.34 5.69 25.06
CA GLU A 92 -3.81 6.71 25.98
C GLU A 92 -4.62 8.01 25.96
N VAL A 93 -5.13 8.43 24.80
CA VAL A 93 -5.95 9.65 24.69
C VAL A 93 -7.34 9.49 25.32
N ASP A 94 -7.95 8.30 25.26
CA ASP A 94 -9.24 8.03 25.90
C ASP A 94 -9.16 7.94 27.45
N GLN A 95 -7.95 7.94 28.03
CA GLN A 95 -7.70 7.86 29.47
C GLN A 95 -7.39 9.24 30.11
N LEU A 96 -7.33 10.31 29.31
CA LEU A 96 -7.11 11.71 29.72
C LEU A 96 -8.41 12.52 29.69
#